data_AF-A0A166RHZ8-F1
#
_entry.id   AF-A0A166RHZ8-F1
#
_cell.length_a   1.000
_cell.length_b   1.000
_cell.length_c   1.000
_cell.angle_alpha   90.00
_cell.angle_beta   90.00
_cell.angle_gamma   90.00
#
_symmetry.space_group_name_H-M   'P 1'
#
loop_
_entity.id
_entity.type
_entity.pdbx_description
1 polymer ?
#
loop_
_entity_poly.entity_id
_entity_poly.type
_entity_poly.pdbx_seq_one_letter_code
_entity_poly.pdbx_strand_id
1 'polypeptide(L)'
;MLPGDVTNTSEAPQYSAELAFDERILERTLPPERTVPTGTYTRTDEHFQLTLKEQADGVSVPSYGRHGMIKGELFISNPAGIVSIDIKLEGQLEMALGGVRRPASTEFFTFKRNIWPPFPSGSTPTPCPAHHYFEMKLPPTYRGRIDKELTLPPSCEILLPECFAVCKYTFTVTAFKAPRLGVLKRKRSFTVDLDYRPEMLPPRPVLPLDIAFSESENSMPSAWHEVKSTMKTRYNSGIQPIQCHFYIPSTRIFGVSSAIPFHIRLAGPLASLRTLYAQNTAATANSNIVRVQLMRNIHANSYGSQVRKTTPIGEGELYALPPRNPGPDGAEVLEWEGNVRCTVDVSVGGFAVDDILTIRDYMVLHVHPPNSHSSPLVEMQSMQQLLLVDDRWSIDSRHS
;
A
#
# COMPACT_ATOMS: atom_id res chain seq x y z
N MET A 1 35.70 33.70 47.19
CA MET A 1 34.53 33.10 46.53
C MET A 1 34.96 32.77 45.12
N LEU A 2 35.10 31.49 44.80
CA LEU A 2 35.44 31.00 43.46
C LEU A 2 34.15 30.83 42.64
N PRO A 3 34.16 31.13 41.33
CA PRO A 3 33.00 30.93 40.47
C PRO A 3 32.78 29.43 40.25
N GLY A 4 31.54 28.99 40.41
CA GLY A 4 31.14 27.58 40.30
C GLY A 4 31.20 27.05 38.87
N ASP A 5 31.68 25.82 38.75
CA ASP A 5 31.63 25.00 37.54
C ASP A 5 30.19 24.80 37.08
N VAL A 6 29.90 25.25 35.85
CA VAL A 6 28.68 24.90 35.13
C VAL A 6 29.03 23.76 34.17
N THR A 7 29.01 22.53 34.68
CA THR A 7 29.02 21.31 33.86
C THR A 7 27.62 21.06 33.32
N ASN A 8 27.27 21.78 32.26
CA ASN A 8 26.05 21.52 31.48
C ASN A 8 26.45 20.93 30.13
N THR A 9 27.04 19.73 30.16
CA THR A 9 27.22 18.93 28.94
C THR A 9 25.87 18.33 28.59
N SER A 10 25.12 19.03 27.73
CA SER A 10 23.98 18.45 27.02
C SER A 10 24.44 17.15 26.38
N GLU A 11 23.85 16.01 26.77
CA GLU A 11 24.05 14.76 26.05
C GLU A 11 23.76 15.01 24.57
N ALA A 12 24.68 14.60 23.70
CA ALA A 12 24.44 14.64 22.27
C ALA A 12 23.18 13.79 21.99
N PRO A 13 22.24 14.27 21.16
CA PRO A 13 21.05 13.51 20.84
C PRO A 13 21.45 12.13 20.31
N GLN A 14 20.70 11.09 20.70
CA GLN A 14 20.92 9.74 20.21
C GLN A 14 20.57 9.70 18.72
N TYR A 15 21.59 9.77 17.87
CA TYR A 15 21.43 9.57 16.44
C TYR A 15 21.20 8.07 16.18
N SER A 16 20.03 7.75 15.64
CA SER A 16 19.72 6.42 15.12
C SER A 16 20.06 6.38 13.63
N ALA A 17 20.51 5.22 13.13
CA ALA A 17 20.60 4.98 11.69
C ALA A 17 19.20 4.87 11.04
N GLU A 18 18.18 4.62 11.84
CA GLU A 18 16.77 4.60 11.45
C GLU A 18 16.14 5.96 11.74
N LEU A 19 15.52 6.57 10.72
CA LEU A 19 14.88 7.88 10.83
C LEU A 19 13.76 7.87 11.86
N ALA A 20 13.73 8.87 12.74
CA ALA A 20 12.55 9.18 13.53
C ALA A 20 11.40 9.67 12.63
N PHE A 21 10.16 9.64 13.15
CA PHE A 21 8.93 9.90 12.39
C PHE A 21 8.87 11.29 11.73
N ASP A 22 9.63 12.27 12.25
CA ASP A 22 9.68 13.67 11.81
C ASP A 22 11.02 14.08 11.16
N GLU A 23 11.99 13.17 11.08
CA GLU A 23 13.31 13.45 10.51
C GLU A 23 13.32 13.36 8.97
N ARG A 24 14.15 14.20 8.33
CA ARG A 24 14.36 14.23 6.89
C ARG A 24 15.85 14.17 6.57
N ILE A 25 16.25 13.26 5.68
CA ILE A 25 17.64 13.18 5.19
C ILE A 25 17.79 14.12 4.00
N LEU A 26 18.81 14.99 4.06
CA LEU A 26 19.17 15.94 2.99
C LEU A 26 19.36 15.25 1.63
N GLU A 27 19.98 14.07 1.60
CA GLU A 27 20.19 13.26 0.37
C GLU A 27 18.88 12.67 -0.20
N ARG A 28 17.83 12.51 0.62
CA ARG A 28 16.48 12.07 0.19
C ARG A 28 15.56 13.23 -0.20
N THR A 29 15.97 14.48 -0.01
CA THR A 29 15.24 15.63 -0.50
C THR A 29 15.39 15.70 -2.02
N LEU A 30 14.33 15.33 -2.75
CA LEU A 30 14.15 15.89 -4.10
C LEU A 30 13.81 17.38 -3.97
N PRO A 31 13.95 18.17 -5.05
CA PRO A 31 13.51 19.56 -5.08
C PRO A 31 12.09 19.71 -4.53
N PRO A 32 11.81 20.78 -3.79
CA PRO A 32 10.55 21.01 -3.12
C PRO A 32 9.51 21.55 -4.12
N GLU A 33 9.13 20.79 -5.13
CA GLU A 33 7.94 21.11 -5.92
C GLU A 33 6.95 19.96 -5.83
N ARG A 34 6.56 19.65 -4.60
CA ARG A 34 5.15 19.30 -4.40
C ARG A 34 4.39 20.57 -4.79
N THR A 35 4.00 20.70 -6.05
CA THR A 35 3.00 21.70 -6.44
C THR A 35 1.75 21.30 -5.69
N VAL A 36 1.55 21.91 -4.51
CA VAL A 36 0.29 21.78 -3.79
C VAL A 36 -0.76 22.23 -4.79
N PRO A 37 -1.72 21.36 -5.15
CA PRO A 37 -2.74 21.75 -6.10
C PRO A 37 -3.39 23.05 -5.62
N THR A 38 -3.64 23.99 -6.52
CA THR A 38 -4.20 25.31 -6.18
C THR A 38 -5.69 25.42 -6.53
N GLY A 39 -6.22 24.42 -7.22
CA GLY A 39 -7.61 24.34 -7.63
C GLY A 39 -8.57 24.12 -6.46
N THR A 40 -9.86 24.12 -6.80
CA THR A 40 -10.95 23.95 -5.83
C THR A 40 -12.00 23.00 -6.37
N TYR A 41 -12.63 22.27 -5.45
CA TYR A 41 -13.80 21.45 -5.73
C TYR A 41 -15.02 22.12 -5.09
N THR A 42 -16.04 22.46 -5.88
CA THR A 42 -17.28 23.05 -5.36
C THR A 42 -18.47 22.14 -5.67
N ARG A 43 -19.27 21.86 -4.66
CA ARG A 43 -20.55 21.17 -4.81
C ARG A 43 -21.63 21.91 -4.04
N THR A 44 -22.78 22.06 -4.68
CA THR A 44 -23.92 22.84 -4.19
C THR A 44 -25.18 22.00 -4.17
N ASP A 45 -25.99 22.16 -3.13
CA ASP A 45 -27.38 21.71 -3.06
C ASP A 45 -28.32 22.88 -2.74
N GLU A 46 -29.59 22.62 -2.47
CA GLU A 46 -30.60 23.65 -2.15
C GLU A 46 -30.25 24.50 -0.90
N HIS A 47 -29.39 23.99 -0.01
CA HIS A 47 -29.18 24.53 1.33
C HIS A 47 -27.72 24.89 1.63
N PHE A 48 -26.78 24.22 0.98
CA PHE A 48 -25.37 24.27 1.23
C PHE A 48 -24.59 24.42 -0.07
N GLN A 49 -23.52 25.20 -0.02
CA GLN A 49 -22.45 25.19 -1.01
C GLN A 49 -21.15 24.90 -0.27
N LEU A 50 -20.54 23.76 -0.60
CA LEU A 50 -19.26 23.33 -0.06
C LEU A 50 -18.17 23.57 -1.11
N THR A 51 -17.13 24.31 -0.73
CA THR A 51 -15.91 24.47 -1.52
C THR A 51 -14.73 23.87 -0.76
N LEU A 52 -14.06 22.89 -1.35
CA LEU A 52 -12.83 22.29 -0.83
C LEU A 52 -11.64 22.83 -1.61
N LYS A 53 -10.60 23.25 -0.89
CA LYS A 53 -9.38 23.86 -1.46
C LYS A 53 -8.30 22.81 -1.70
N GLU A 54 -7.26 23.24 -2.39
CA GLU A 54 -6.05 22.46 -2.66
C GLU A 54 -6.32 21.18 -3.46
N GLN A 55 -7.17 21.30 -4.48
CA GLN A 55 -7.57 20.21 -5.36
C GLN A 55 -6.94 20.39 -6.74
N ALA A 56 -6.76 19.29 -7.48
CA ALA A 56 -6.35 19.40 -8.88
C ALA A 56 -7.48 20.04 -9.71
N ASP A 57 -7.12 20.70 -10.81
CA ASP A 57 -8.10 21.40 -11.64
C ASP A 57 -9.06 20.42 -12.31
N GLY A 58 -10.37 20.73 -12.27
CA GLY A 58 -11.40 19.93 -12.94
C GLY A 58 -11.73 18.58 -12.29
N VAL A 59 -11.29 18.32 -11.06
CA VAL A 59 -11.59 17.04 -10.39
C VAL A 59 -13.08 16.89 -10.07
N SER A 60 -13.62 15.69 -10.33
CA SER A 60 -15.00 15.32 -9.98
C SER A 60 -15.12 14.79 -8.54
N VAL A 61 -14.02 14.28 -7.98
CA VAL A 61 -13.92 13.78 -6.62
C VAL A 61 -12.67 14.40 -5.98
N PRO A 62 -12.80 15.11 -4.86
CA PRO A 62 -11.66 15.65 -4.14
C PRO A 62 -10.75 14.54 -3.60
N SER A 63 -9.44 14.74 -3.66
CA SER A 63 -8.45 13.72 -3.30
C SER A 63 -7.55 14.18 -2.15
N TYR A 64 -7.27 13.28 -1.21
CA TYR A 64 -6.42 13.59 -0.05
C TYR A 64 -5.35 12.53 0.20
N GLY A 65 -4.15 13.03 0.50
CA GLY A 65 -3.00 12.23 0.88
C GLY A 65 -3.02 11.72 2.32
N ARG A 66 -2.03 10.89 2.67
CA ARG A 66 -1.70 10.59 4.07
C ARG A 66 -1.43 11.90 4.83
N HIS A 67 -2.06 12.07 6.00
CA HIS A 67 -2.02 13.31 6.79
C HIS A 67 -2.54 14.56 6.06
N GLY A 68 -3.34 14.40 5.01
CA GLY A 68 -3.91 15.52 4.26
C GLY A 68 -4.68 16.48 5.16
N MET A 69 -4.72 17.75 4.76
CA MET A 69 -5.54 18.77 5.40
C MET A 69 -6.73 19.07 4.52
N ILE A 70 -7.94 18.80 5.01
CA ILE A 70 -9.17 19.20 4.35
C ILE A 70 -9.43 20.65 4.73
N LYS A 71 -9.11 21.58 3.83
CA LYS A 71 -9.45 23.00 3.96
C LYS A 71 -10.69 23.29 3.13
N GLY A 72 -11.66 23.98 3.71
CA GLY A 72 -12.87 24.28 2.99
C GLY A 72 -13.67 25.43 3.53
N GLU A 73 -14.67 25.78 2.72
CA GLU A 73 -15.64 26.82 2.98
C GLU A 73 -17.04 26.23 2.82
N LEU A 74 -17.91 26.58 3.75
CA LEU A 74 -19.31 26.21 3.74
C LEU A 74 -20.16 27.47 3.70
N PHE A 75 -20.95 27.61 2.65
CA PHE A 75 -21.99 28.62 2.53
C PHE A 75 -23.37 28.00 2.77
N ILE A 76 -24.22 28.70 3.52
CA ILE A 76 -25.55 28.25 3.94
C ILE A 76 -26.59 29.25 3.46
N SER A 77 -27.49 28.81 2.60
CA SER A 77 -28.51 29.68 1.98
C SER A 77 -29.51 30.25 2.99
N ASN A 78 -29.81 29.52 4.06
CA ASN A 78 -30.73 29.96 5.13
C ASN A 78 -30.22 29.55 6.52
N PRO A 79 -29.35 30.38 7.14
CA PRO A 79 -28.76 30.07 8.43
C PRO A 79 -29.73 30.26 9.61
N ALA A 80 -30.92 30.83 9.38
CA ALA A 80 -31.88 31.10 10.43
C ALA A 80 -32.30 29.81 11.16
N GLY A 81 -32.16 29.84 12.49
CA GLY A 81 -32.49 28.75 13.40
C GLY A 81 -31.50 27.59 13.43
N ILE A 82 -30.34 27.68 12.75
CA ILE A 82 -29.25 26.70 12.90
C ILE A 82 -28.58 26.91 14.26
N VAL A 83 -28.47 25.83 15.03
CA VAL A 83 -27.89 25.82 16.38
C VAL A 83 -26.53 25.16 16.44
N SER A 84 -26.23 24.23 15.52
CA SER A 84 -24.91 23.63 15.42
C SER A 84 -24.63 23.13 14.02
N ILE A 85 -23.36 23.10 13.65
CA ILE A 85 -22.89 22.52 12.39
C ILE A 85 -21.74 21.57 12.69
N ASP A 86 -21.90 20.34 12.23
CA ASP A 86 -20.90 19.30 12.33
C ASP A 86 -20.39 18.95 10.93
N ILE A 87 -19.09 18.68 10.84
CA ILE A 87 -18.46 18.03 9.70
C ILE A 87 -17.96 16.65 10.14
N LYS A 88 -18.19 15.65 9.31
CA LYS A 88 -17.89 14.24 9.60
C LYS A 88 -17.16 13.63 8.41
N LEU A 89 -16.02 13.00 8.65
CA LEU A 89 -15.35 12.13 7.71
C LEU A 89 -15.62 10.68 8.10
N GLU A 90 -16.05 9.87 7.15
CA GLU A 90 -16.43 8.46 7.35
C GLU A 90 -15.64 7.59 6.38
N GLY A 91 -15.14 6.45 6.87
CA GLY A 91 -14.57 5.39 6.05
C GLY A 91 -15.49 4.18 6.05
N GLN A 92 -15.88 3.73 4.86
CA GLN A 92 -16.81 2.62 4.66
C GLN A 92 -16.19 1.54 3.78
N LEU A 93 -16.37 0.30 4.20
CA LEU A 93 -16.01 -0.88 3.43
C LEU A 93 -17.29 -1.59 2.99
N GLU A 94 -17.54 -1.61 1.69
CA GLU A 94 -18.64 -2.36 1.07
C GLU A 94 -18.10 -3.64 0.47
N MET A 95 -18.63 -4.80 0.87
CA MET A 95 -18.17 -6.09 0.36
C MET A 95 -19.31 -7.04 0.02
N ALA A 96 -19.15 -7.77 -1.09
CA ALA A 96 -19.99 -8.92 -1.41
C ALA A 96 -19.10 -10.15 -1.58
N LEU A 97 -19.35 -11.20 -0.79
CA LEU A 97 -18.60 -12.45 -0.79
C LEU A 97 -19.48 -13.62 -1.28
N GLY A 98 -18.89 -14.60 -1.96
CA GLY A 98 -19.52 -15.90 -2.23
C GLY A 98 -20.80 -15.83 -3.08
N GLY A 99 -20.90 -14.86 -3.98
CA GLY A 99 -22.07 -14.70 -4.86
C GLY A 99 -23.31 -14.10 -4.18
N VAL A 100 -23.18 -13.58 -2.95
CA VAL A 100 -24.27 -12.87 -2.27
C VAL A 100 -24.61 -11.58 -3.03
N ARG A 101 -25.89 -11.42 -3.40
CA ARG A 101 -26.36 -10.30 -4.25
C ARG A 101 -26.35 -8.92 -3.58
N ARG A 102 -26.30 -8.85 -2.24
CA ARG A 102 -26.30 -7.56 -1.51
C ARG A 102 -24.95 -7.35 -0.83
N PRO A 103 -24.18 -6.31 -1.22
CA PRO A 103 -22.98 -5.92 -0.50
C PRO A 103 -23.32 -5.56 0.94
N ALA A 104 -22.52 -6.05 1.87
CA ALA A 104 -22.57 -5.61 3.25
C ALA A 104 -21.67 -4.38 3.42
N SER A 105 -22.21 -3.30 3.98
CA SER A 105 -21.48 -2.07 4.26
C SER A 105 -21.09 -2.00 5.72
N THR A 106 -19.82 -1.71 5.99
CA THR A 106 -19.27 -1.57 7.33
C THR A 106 -18.55 -0.23 7.45
N GLU A 107 -18.99 0.63 8.38
CA GLU A 107 -18.22 1.79 8.83
C GLU A 107 -17.03 1.27 9.66
N PHE A 108 -15.81 1.56 9.21
CA PHE A 108 -14.58 1.21 9.94
C PHE A 108 -13.93 2.45 10.58
N PHE A 109 -14.29 3.64 10.12
CA PHE A 109 -13.69 4.89 10.56
C PHE A 109 -14.72 6.02 10.60
N THR A 110 -14.66 6.83 11.66
CA THR A 110 -15.47 8.03 11.81
C THR A 110 -14.67 9.10 12.52
N PHE A 111 -14.61 10.29 11.93
CA PHE A 111 -13.93 11.44 12.51
C PHE A 111 -14.81 12.67 12.38
N LYS A 112 -15.22 13.22 13.52
CA LYS A 112 -16.22 14.29 13.59
C LYS A 112 -15.63 15.53 14.23
N ARG A 113 -15.89 16.69 13.63
CA ARG A 113 -15.56 18.01 14.18
C ARG A 113 -16.78 18.90 14.13
N ASN A 114 -17.00 19.67 15.19
CA ASN A 114 -18.01 20.71 15.20
C ASN A 114 -17.36 22.04 14.75
N ILE A 115 -17.97 22.72 13.77
CA ILE A 115 -17.50 24.02 13.24
C ILE A 115 -18.38 25.19 13.67
N TRP A 116 -19.54 24.89 14.25
CA TRP A 116 -20.42 25.85 14.92
C TRP A 116 -21.04 25.16 16.14
N PRO A 117 -20.55 25.45 17.37
CA PRO A 117 -20.96 24.71 18.55
C PRO A 117 -22.32 25.17 19.05
N PRO A 118 -23.09 24.28 19.70
CA PRO A 118 -24.33 24.67 20.35
C PRO A 118 -24.05 25.70 21.45
N PHE A 119 -24.91 26.72 21.54
CA PHE A 119 -24.81 27.71 22.60
C PHE A 119 -24.93 27.08 23.98
N PRO A 120 -24.08 27.45 24.94
CA PRO A 120 -24.25 27.03 26.32
C PRO A 120 -25.56 27.61 26.89
N SER A 121 -26.26 26.77 27.66
CA SER A 121 -27.51 27.13 28.34
C SER A 121 -27.35 28.42 29.14
N GLY A 122 -28.12 29.47 28.79
CA GLY A 122 -28.11 30.76 29.50
C GLY A 122 -27.44 31.92 28.76
N SER A 123 -26.81 31.68 27.60
CA SER A 123 -26.29 32.75 26.73
C SER A 123 -27.36 33.23 25.73
N THR A 124 -27.28 34.49 25.31
CA THR A 124 -28.09 35.00 24.19
C THR A 124 -27.68 34.29 22.90
N PRO A 125 -28.63 33.72 22.13
CA PRO A 125 -28.29 32.97 20.94
C PRO A 125 -27.76 33.92 19.85
N THR A 126 -26.47 33.79 19.50
CA THR A 126 -25.92 34.48 18.34
C THR A 126 -26.43 33.78 17.07
N PRO A 127 -26.91 34.52 16.06
CA PRO A 127 -27.34 33.90 14.80
C PRO A 127 -26.15 33.18 14.14
N CYS A 128 -26.43 32.01 13.55
CA CYS A 128 -25.45 31.28 12.75
C CYS A 128 -25.01 32.15 11.56
N PRO A 129 -23.70 32.34 11.33
CA PRO A 129 -23.20 32.94 10.11
C PRO A 129 -23.66 32.17 8.86
N ALA A 130 -23.76 32.86 7.72
CA ALA A 130 -24.03 32.20 6.44
C ALA A 130 -22.78 31.52 5.86
N HIS A 131 -21.58 31.94 6.28
CA HIS A 131 -20.30 31.47 5.75
C HIS A 131 -19.41 30.96 6.88
N HIS A 132 -18.84 29.77 6.69
CA HIS A 132 -17.95 29.12 7.64
C HIS A 132 -16.69 28.63 6.94
N TYR A 133 -15.54 28.89 7.55
CA TYR A 133 -14.26 28.32 7.15
C TYR A 133 -13.90 27.19 8.09
N PHE A 134 -13.31 26.13 7.57
CA PHE A 134 -12.86 25.01 8.38
C PHE A 134 -11.58 24.39 7.83
N GLU A 135 -10.86 23.76 8.75
CA GLU A 135 -9.72 22.90 8.47
C GLU A 135 -9.90 21.59 9.23
N MET A 136 -9.56 20.46 8.62
CA MET A 136 -9.65 19.15 9.26
C MET A 136 -8.47 18.29 8.80
N LYS A 137 -7.56 17.98 9.72
CA LYS A 137 -6.43 17.09 9.45
C LYS A 137 -6.93 15.64 9.44
N LEU A 138 -6.65 14.90 8.38
CA LEU A 138 -6.92 13.45 8.37
C LEU A 138 -6.05 12.76 9.42
N PRO A 139 -6.64 11.90 10.27
CA PRO A 139 -5.84 11.13 11.22
C PRO A 139 -4.98 10.11 10.46
N PRO A 140 -3.76 9.80 10.96
CA PRO A 140 -2.91 8.79 10.34
C PRO A 140 -3.48 7.37 10.43
N THR A 141 -4.22 7.16 11.50
CA THR A 141 -4.64 5.87 11.99
C THR A 141 -6.07 5.97 12.52
N TYR A 142 -6.71 4.82 12.66
CA TYR A 142 -7.96 4.67 13.35
C TYR A 142 -7.87 3.51 14.33
N ARG A 143 -8.72 3.54 15.36
CA ARG A 143 -8.86 2.42 16.29
C ARG A 143 -9.83 1.42 15.69
N GLY A 144 -9.31 0.26 15.32
CA GLY A 144 -10.10 -0.83 14.75
C GLY A 144 -10.98 -1.54 15.77
N ARG A 145 -11.75 -2.54 15.31
CA ARG A 145 -12.67 -3.32 16.15
C ARG A 145 -12.00 -4.10 17.28
N ILE A 146 -10.72 -4.44 17.11
CA ILE A 146 -9.92 -5.22 18.07
C ILE A 146 -9.05 -4.27 18.92
N ASP A 147 -9.44 -3.00 19.07
CA ASP A 147 -8.69 -1.93 19.75
C ASP A 147 -7.24 -1.71 19.22
N LYS A 148 -6.90 -2.31 18.08
CA LYS A 148 -5.62 -2.14 17.41
C LYS A 148 -5.64 -0.86 16.59
N GLU A 149 -4.56 -0.09 16.70
CA GLU A 149 -4.33 1.06 15.84
C GLU A 149 -3.93 0.59 14.43
N LEU A 150 -4.71 0.99 13.44
CA LEU A 150 -4.54 0.63 12.03
C LEU A 150 -4.41 1.90 11.19
N THR A 151 -3.61 1.86 10.13
CA THR A 151 -3.54 2.95 9.15
C THR A 151 -4.84 3.03 8.35
N LEU A 152 -5.22 4.23 7.91
CA LEU A 152 -6.34 4.39 6.99
C LEU A 152 -6.05 3.63 5.67
N PRO A 153 -6.93 2.71 5.22
CA PRO A 153 -6.79 2.03 3.92
C PRO A 153 -6.97 3.01 2.75
N PRO A 154 -6.36 2.77 1.58
CA PRO A 154 -6.64 3.56 0.38
C PRO A 154 -8.11 3.45 -0.05
N SER A 155 -8.61 4.47 -0.75
CA SER A 155 -9.81 4.33 -1.56
C SER A 155 -9.52 3.40 -2.73
N CYS A 156 -10.31 2.35 -2.87
CA CYS A 156 -10.08 1.36 -3.92
C CYS A 156 -11.33 0.52 -4.20
N GLU A 157 -11.35 -0.05 -5.40
CA GLU A 157 -12.31 -1.05 -5.82
C GLU A 157 -11.56 -2.31 -6.24
N ILE A 158 -11.98 -3.46 -5.72
CA ILE A 158 -11.39 -4.75 -5.98
C ILE A 158 -12.48 -5.66 -6.49
N LEU A 159 -12.32 -6.10 -7.74
CA LEU A 159 -13.23 -7.02 -8.41
C LEU A 159 -12.52 -8.34 -8.67
N LEU A 160 -12.96 -9.39 -7.98
CA LEU A 160 -12.49 -10.76 -8.20
C LEU A 160 -13.68 -11.68 -8.40
N PRO A 161 -13.47 -12.82 -9.09
CA PRO A 161 -14.43 -13.92 -9.02
C PRO A 161 -14.67 -14.28 -7.54
N GLU A 162 -15.93 -14.14 -7.10
CA GLU A 162 -16.45 -14.44 -5.75
C GLU A 162 -16.18 -13.41 -4.64
N CYS A 163 -15.48 -12.30 -4.94
CA CYS A 163 -15.22 -11.24 -3.97
C CYS A 163 -15.25 -9.86 -4.65
N PHE A 164 -16.13 -9.00 -4.15
CA PHE A 164 -16.16 -7.59 -4.48
C PHE A 164 -15.91 -6.79 -3.21
N ALA A 165 -14.98 -5.85 -3.24
CA ALA A 165 -14.70 -4.97 -2.10
C ALA A 165 -14.45 -3.54 -2.56
N VAL A 166 -15.14 -2.58 -1.94
CA VAL A 166 -14.97 -1.14 -2.18
C VAL A 166 -14.67 -0.47 -0.85
N CYS A 167 -13.52 0.17 -0.78
CA CYS A 167 -13.15 1.05 0.32
C CYS A 167 -13.38 2.49 -0.14
N LYS A 168 -14.25 3.23 0.54
CA LYS A 168 -14.61 4.61 0.19
C LYS A 168 -14.65 5.52 1.40
N TYR A 169 -14.42 6.80 1.17
CA TYR A 169 -14.49 7.84 2.18
C TYR A 169 -15.55 8.86 1.81
N THR A 170 -16.31 9.32 2.81
CA THR A 170 -17.32 10.36 2.62
C THR A 170 -17.14 11.49 3.61
N PHE A 171 -17.28 12.72 3.13
CA PHE A 171 -17.29 13.92 3.94
C PHE A 171 -18.71 14.48 4.01
N THR A 172 -19.27 14.48 5.22
CA THR A 172 -20.65 14.87 5.50
C THR A 172 -20.69 16.14 6.33
N VAL A 173 -21.36 17.17 5.82
CA VAL A 173 -21.74 18.38 6.56
C VAL A 173 -23.15 18.18 7.10
N THR A 174 -23.38 18.44 8.38
CA THR A 174 -24.71 18.36 9.01
C THR A 174 -25.01 19.63 9.79
N ALA A 175 -26.07 20.33 9.41
CA ALA A 175 -26.62 21.45 10.18
C ALA A 175 -27.83 21.01 11.00
N PHE A 176 -27.84 21.37 12.28
CA PHE A 176 -28.93 21.10 13.20
C PHE A 176 -29.71 22.38 13.46
N LYS A 177 -31.04 22.31 13.38
CA LYS A 177 -31.91 23.43 13.75
C LYS A 177 -32.49 23.25 15.15
N ALA A 178 -32.77 24.37 15.80
CA ALA A 178 -33.50 24.39 17.07
C ALA A 178 -34.84 23.63 16.92
N PRO A 179 -35.23 22.80 17.89
CA PRO A 179 -36.55 22.18 17.88
C PRO A 179 -37.62 23.27 17.96
N ARG A 180 -38.69 23.13 17.17
CA ARG A 180 -39.89 23.97 17.29
C ARG A 180 -40.97 23.14 17.99
N LEU A 181 -41.50 23.64 19.12
CA LEU A 181 -42.70 23.13 19.80
C LEU A 181 -42.78 21.59 19.88
N GLY A 182 -41.87 20.94 20.62
CA GLY A 182 -41.93 19.51 20.93
C GLY A 182 -41.58 18.54 19.79
N VAL A 183 -41.25 19.02 18.59
CA VAL A 183 -40.82 18.17 17.46
C VAL A 183 -39.32 17.88 17.51
N LEU A 184 -38.94 16.65 17.12
CA LEU A 184 -37.56 16.17 16.99
C LEU A 184 -36.67 17.17 16.22
N LYS A 185 -35.40 17.31 16.64
CA LYS A 185 -34.41 18.20 16.01
C LYS A 185 -34.37 17.96 14.50
N ARG A 186 -34.69 19.00 13.72
CA ARG A 186 -34.56 18.95 12.26
C ARG A 186 -33.08 19.02 11.89
N LYS A 187 -32.56 17.97 11.26
CA LYS A 187 -31.21 17.94 10.68
C LYS A 187 -31.29 18.09 9.16
N ARG A 188 -30.30 18.76 8.59
CA ARG A 188 -30.03 18.79 7.15
C ARG A 188 -28.59 18.37 6.93
N SER A 189 -28.36 17.47 5.99
CA SER A 189 -27.03 16.91 5.73
C SER A 189 -26.71 16.94 4.25
N PHE A 190 -25.43 17.11 3.95
CA PHE A 190 -24.85 17.16 2.63
C PHE A 190 -23.58 16.31 2.62
N THR A 191 -23.45 15.39 1.67
CA THR A 191 -22.37 14.41 1.65
C THR A 191 -21.65 14.43 0.31
N VAL A 192 -20.31 14.37 0.37
CA VAL A 192 -19.42 14.26 -0.79
C VAL A 192 -18.50 13.07 -0.64
N ASP A 193 -18.19 12.40 -1.75
CA ASP A 193 -17.19 11.33 -1.76
C ASP A 193 -15.79 11.94 -1.76
N LEU A 194 -14.85 11.29 -1.10
CA LEU A 194 -13.43 11.64 -1.10
C LEU A 194 -12.61 10.46 -1.63
N ASP A 195 -11.59 10.77 -2.42
CA ASP A 195 -10.57 9.80 -2.83
C ASP A 195 -9.35 9.89 -1.90
N TYR A 196 -9.21 8.93 -1.00
CA TYR A 196 -8.07 8.86 -0.09
C TYR A 196 -6.93 8.02 -0.68
N ARG A 197 -5.81 8.68 -0.98
CA ARG A 197 -4.58 8.04 -1.48
C ARG A 197 -3.49 8.18 -0.44
N PRO A 198 -3.22 7.16 0.39
CA PRO A 198 -2.13 7.19 1.36
C PRO A 198 -0.80 7.14 0.62
N GLU A 199 -0.39 8.28 0.05
CA GLU A 199 0.82 8.40 -0.74
C GLU A 199 2.04 8.12 0.15
N MET A 200 2.54 6.90 0.08
CA MET A 200 3.83 6.52 0.64
C MET A 200 4.86 6.57 -0.47
N LEU A 201 5.91 7.35 -0.29
CA LEU A 201 7.03 7.33 -1.22
C LEU A 201 7.79 6.02 -1.00
N PRO A 202 8.07 5.23 -2.05
CA PRO A 202 9.01 4.16 -1.90
C PRO A 202 10.35 4.78 -1.47
N PRO A 203 11.12 4.14 -0.58
CA PRO A 203 12.49 4.58 -0.34
C PRO A 203 13.20 4.65 -1.69
N ARG A 204 14.01 5.69 -1.92
CA ARG A 204 14.83 5.74 -3.13
C ARG A 204 15.59 4.40 -3.23
N PRO A 205 15.61 3.76 -4.41
CA PRO A 205 16.39 2.55 -4.60
C PRO A 205 17.80 2.80 -4.08
N VAL A 206 18.27 1.95 -3.17
CA VAL A 206 19.65 2.02 -2.66
C VAL A 206 20.65 1.70 -3.78
N LEU A 207 20.17 1.06 -4.84
CA LEU A 207 20.94 0.66 -6.01
C LEU A 207 20.71 1.64 -7.16
N PRO A 208 21.76 2.16 -7.80
CA PRO A 208 21.67 2.63 -9.17
C PRO A 208 21.11 1.49 -10.01
N LEU A 209 20.00 1.72 -10.70
CA LEU A 209 19.32 0.71 -11.53
C LEU A 209 20.21 0.18 -12.68
N ASP A 210 21.38 0.79 -12.88
CA ASP A 210 22.28 0.54 -14.00
C ASP A 210 23.47 -0.38 -13.64
N ILE A 211 23.61 -0.82 -12.38
CA ILE A 211 24.71 -1.70 -11.96
C ILE A 211 24.26 -3.17 -12.01
N ALA A 212 25.03 -4.02 -12.70
CA ALA A 212 24.77 -5.45 -12.79
C ALA A 212 24.83 -6.15 -11.42
N PHE A 213 24.03 -7.19 -11.21
CA PHE A 213 23.98 -7.91 -9.93
C PHE A 213 25.37 -8.36 -9.47
N SER A 214 26.18 -8.93 -10.37
CA SER A 214 27.53 -9.42 -10.08
C SER A 214 28.48 -8.36 -9.48
N GLU A 215 28.30 -7.09 -9.85
CA GLU A 215 29.08 -5.97 -9.32
C GLU A 215 28.53 -5.54 -7.96
N SER A 216 27.20 -5.47 -7.84
CA SER A 216 26.52 -5.04 -6.62
C SER A 216 26.58 -6.06 -5.47
N GLU A 217 26.64 -7.36 -5.76
CA GLU A 217 26.67 -8.44 -4.74
C GLU A 217 27.92 -8.30 -3.85
N ASN A 218 29.07 -8.01 -4.47
CA ASN A 218 30.34 -7.89 -3.76
C ASN A 218 30.55 -6.48 -3.19
N SER A 219 30.14 -5.44 -3.91
CA SER A 219 30.36 -4.05 -3.49
C SER A 219 29.32 -3.54 -2.48
N MET A 220 28.09 -4.07 -2.53
CA MET A 220 26.94 -3.61 -1.75
C MET A 220 26.03 -4.78 -1.30
N PRO A 221 26.53 -5.77 -0.54
CA PRO A 221 25.73 -6.92 -0.12
C PRO A 221 24.49 -6.53 0.71
N SER A 222 24.56 -5.42 1.47
CA SER A 222 23.43 -4.90 2.26
C SER A 222 22.28 -4.32 1.42
N ALA A 223 22.52 -4.06 0.13
CA ALA A 223 21.47 -3.61 -0.79
C ALA A 223 20.54 -4.75 -1.22
N TRP A 224 20.92 -6.00 -0.96
CA TRP A 224 20.17 -7.19 -1.32
C TRP A 224 19.69 -7.93 -0.08
N HIS A 225 18.44 -8.38 -0.14
CA HIS A 225 17.88 -9.37 0.76
C HIS A 225 17.98 -10.74 0.10
N GLU A 226 18.87 -11.59 0.64
CA GLU A 226 19.05 -12.96 0.20
C GLU A 226 18.11 -13.90 0.94
N VAL A 227 17.41 -14.73 0.17
CA VAL A 227 16.52 -15.77 0.67
C VAL A 227 17.06 -17.11 0.22
N LYS A 228 17.44 -17.94 1.20
CA LYS A 228 17.94 -19.30 0.94
C LYS A 228 16.79 -20.29 1.05
N SER A 229 16.70 -21.16 0.07
CA SER A 229 15.72 -22.24 0.01
C SER A 229 16.39 -23.48 -0.59
N THR A 230 15.83 -24.66 -0.38
CA THR A 230 16.42 -25.90 -0.88
C THR A 230 15.37 -26.67 -1.68
N MET A 231 15.67 -26.92 -2.96
CA MET A 231 14.90 -27.84 -3.79
C MET A 231 15.22 -29.26 -3.34
N LYS A 232 14.23 -29.88 -2.69
CA LYS A 232 14.39 -31.21 -2.10
C LYS A 232 14.41 -32.29 -3.17
N THR A 233 15.00 -33.42 -2.82
CA THR A 233 14.95 -34.63 -3.65
C THR A 233 13.91 -35.60 -3.10
N ARG A 234 13.38 -36.45 -3.97
CA ARG A 234 12.56 -37.59 -3.57
C ARG A 234 13.44 -38.64 -2.89
N TYR A 235 12.83 -39.41 -2.00
CA TYR A 235 13.48 -40.50 -1.30
C TYR A 235 14.11 -41.50 -2.30
N ASN A 236 15.34 -41.93 -2.01
CA ASN A 236 16.11 -42.88 -2.83
C ASN A 236 16.32 -42.50 -4.30
N SER A 237 16.28 -41.21 -4.63
CA SER A 237 16.50 -40.73 -6.01
C SER A 237 17.94 -40.82 -6.51
N GLY A 238 18.91 -41.01 -5.61
CA GLY A 238 20.34 -41.07 -5.96
C GLY A 238 20.97 -39.72 -6.33
N ILE A 239 20.22 -38.62 -6.23
CA ILE A 239 20.72 -37.25 -6.45
C ILE A 239 20.64 -36.42 -5.18
N GLN A 240 21.40 -35.32 -5.14
CA GLN A 240 21.45 -34.43 -3.98
C GLN A 240 20.54 -33.20 -4.16
N PRO A 241 20.09 -32.55 -3.07
CA PRO A 241 19.31 -31.32 -3.14
C PRO A 241 20.05 -30.18 -3.84
N ILE A 242 19.29 -29.25 -4.40
CA ILE A 242 19.81 -28.01 -5.03
C ILE A 242 19.54 -26.86 -4.08
N GLN A 243 20.56 -26.07 -3.76
CA GLN A 243 20.42 -24.83 -3.01
C GLN A 243 19.94 -23.72 -3.95
N CYS A 244 18.94 -22.97 -3.51
CA CYS A 244 18.39 -21.83 -4.21
C CYS A 244 18.60 -20.57 -3.38
N HIS A 245 19.17 -19.56 -4.00
CA HIS A 245 19.40 -18.25 -3.42
C HIS A 245 18.63 -17.23 -4.26
N PHE A 246 17.68 -16.55 -3.63
CA PHE A 246 16.83 -15.55 -4.27
C PHE A 246 17.13 -14.18 -3.68
N TYR A 247 17.61 -13.27 -4.52
CA TYR A 247 18.01 -11.93 -4.13
C TYR A 247 16.99 -10.92 -4.62
N ILE A 248 16.46 -10.13 -3.70
CA ILE A 248 15.56 -9.01 -3.96
C ILE A 248 16.10 -7.75 -3.27
N PRO A 249 15.79 -6.52 -3.72
CA PRO A 249 16.25 -5.32 -3.04
C PRO A 249 15.83 -5.30 -1.58
N SER A 250 16.76 -4.91 -0.69
CA SER A 250 16.59 -5.06 0.76
C SER A 250 15.47 -4.21 1.35
N THR A 251 15.09 -3.11 0.68
CA THR A 251 14.00 -2.23 1.11
C THR A 251 12.65 -2.96 1.12
N ARG A 252 12.39 -3.86 0.16
CA ARG A 252 11.12 -4.57 -0.05
C ARG A 252 9.88 -3.66 -0.11
N ILE A 253 10.09 -2.38 -0.39
CA ILE A 253 9.04 -1.37 -0.58
C ILE A 253 9.20 -0.82 -1.99
N PHE A 254 8.18 -0.96 -2.83
CA PHE A 254 8.24 -0.64 -4.25
C PHE A 254 7.00 0.13 -4.69
N GLY A 255 7.16 1.02 -5.66
CA GLY A 255 6.02 1.61 -6.35
C GLY A 255 5.22 0.54 -7.10
N VAL A 256 3.89 0.67 -7.18
CA VAL A 256 3.02 -0.29 -7.88
C VAL A 256 3.42 -0.48 -9.34
N SER A 257 3.85 0.57 -10.04
CA SER A 257 4.28 0.60 -11.44
C SER A 257 5.76 0.30 -11.62
N SER A 258 6.53 0.33 -10.54
CA SER A 258 7.99 0.21 -10.59
C SER A 258 8.41 -1.23 -10.92
N ALA A 259 9.47 -1.35 -11.73
CA ALA A 259 10.14 -2.63 -11.94
C ALA A 259 10.89 -3.03 -10.66
N ILE A 260 10.72 -4.28 -10.25
CA ILE A 260 11.41 -4.86 -9.10
C ILE A 260 12.48 -5.80 -9.66
N PRO A 261 13.77 -5.42 -9.60
CA PRO A 261 14.84 -6.28 -10.06
C PRO A 261 15.01 -7.46 -9.09
N PHE A 262 15.47 -8.59 -9.62
CA PHE A 262 15.81 -9.76 -8.82
C PHE A 262 16.92 -10.59 -9.46
N HIS A 263 17.59 -11.38 -8.63
CA HIS A 263 18.57 -12.36 -9.07
C HIS A 263 18.33 -13.71 -8.41
N ILE A 264 18.59 -14.79 -9.15
CA ILE A 264 18.36 -16.17 -8.72
C ILE A 264 19.62 -16.96 -8.99
N ARG A 265 20.07 -17.71 -7.98
CA ARG A 265 21.20 -18.63 -8.10
C ARG A 265 20.78 -20.02 -7.62
N LEU A 266 20.96 -21.02 -8.47
CA LEU A 266 20.81 -22.43 -8.14
C LEU A 266 22.19 -23.08 -8.09
N ALA A 267 22.55 -23.66 -6.95
CA ALA A 267 23.84 -24.29 -6.72
C ALA A 267 23.67 -25.74 -6.24
N GLY A 268 24.44 -26.66 -6.82
CA GLY A 268 24.40 -28.06 -6.42
C GLY A 268 25.30 -28.95 -7.29
N PRO A 269 25.31 -30.27 -7.04
CA PRO A 269 26.09 -31.18 -7.87
C PRO A 269 25.59 -31.18 -9.31
N LEU A 270 26.53 -31.33 -10.25
CA LEU A 270 26.25 -31.37 -11.68
C LEU A 270 25.16 -32.39 -12.05
N ALA A 271 25.11 -33.54 -11.40
CA ALA A 271 24.09 -34.56 -11.63
C ALA A 271 22.67 -34.06 -11.30
N SER A 272 22.49 -33.33 -10.21
CA SER A 272 21.21 -32.76 -9.80
C SER A 272 20.77 -31.65 -10.75
N LEU A 273 21.68 -30.73 -11.10
CA LEU A 273 21.38 -29.62 -12.01
C LEU A 273 21.12 -30.10 -13.44
N ARG A 274 21.85 -31.12 -13.92
CA ARG A 274 21.52 -31.77 -15.19
C ARG A 274 20.13 -32.38 -15.16
N THR A 275 19.73 -33.01 -14.05
CA THR A 275 18.39 -33.58 -13.91
C THR A 275 17.29 -32.53 -13.98
N LEU A 276 17.57 -31.31 -13.48
CA LEU A 276 16.67 -30.17 -13.61
C LEU A 276 16.49 -29.70 -15.08
N TYR A 277 17.49 -29.89 -15.95
CA TYR A 277 17.45 -29.50 -17.37
C TYR A 277 17.10 -30.63 -18.36
N ALA A 278 17.40 -31.89 -18.02
CA ALA A 278 17.55 -33.00 -18.97
C ALA A 278 16.29 -33.42 -19.75
N GLN A 279 15.14 -32.78 -19.52
CA GLN A 279 13.88 -33.13 -20.16
C GLN A 279 13.21 -31.97 -20.92
N ASN A 280 13.84 -30.79 -21.00
CA ASN A 280 13.33 -29.67 -21.81
C ASN A 280 13.59 -29.82 -23.32
N THR A 281 14.19 -30.93 -23.78
CA THR A 281 14.47 -31.20 -25.20
C THR A 281 13.28 -31.74 -25.99
N ALA A 282 12.17 -32.12 -25.32
CA ALA A 282 10.95 -32.62 -25.97
C ALA A 282 9.84 -31.54 -26.03
N ALA A 283 9.94 -30.62 -27.00
CA ALA A 283 8.83 -29.98 -27.72
C ALA A 283 7.62 -29.37 -26.96
N THR A 284 7.72 -28.97 -25.69
CA THR A 284 6.77 -28.01 -25.10
C THR A 284 7.52 -26.73 -24.72
N ALA A 285 7.42 -25.73 -25.58
CA ALA A 285 8.16 -24.46 -25.56
C ALA A 285 7.95 -23.56 -24.32
N ASN A 286 7.27 -24.02 -23.26
CA ASN A 286 6.80 -23.16 -22.17
C ASN A 286 7.14 -23.63 -20.74
N SER A 287 7.91 -24.71 -20.55
CA SER A 287 8.34 -25.11 -19.18
C SER A 287 9.56 -24.30 -18.72
N ASN A 288 9.27 -23.09 -18.25
CA ASN A 288 10.25 -22.28 -17.53
C ASN A 288 10.60 -22.99 -16.21
N ILE A 289 11.82 -23.54 -16.13
CA ILE A 289 12.37 -24.19 -14.92
C ILE A 289 12.28 -23.23 -13.72
N VAL A 290 12.50 -21.95 -13.99
CA VAL A 290 12.48 -20.88 -12.99
C VAL A 290 11.41 -19.88 -13.39
N ARG A 291 10.54 -19.52 -12.45
CA ARG A 291 9.47 -18.54 -12.65
C ARG A 291 9.39 -17.61 -11.45
N VAL A 292 9.24 -16.31 -11.70
CA VAL A 292 9.02 -15.31 -10.66
C VAL A 292 7.72 -14.59 -10.92
N GLN A 293 6.90 -14.42 -9.89
CA GLN A 293 5.60 -13.76 -9.99
C GLN A 293 5.39 -12.79 -8.83
N LEU A 294 4.57 -11.78 -9.05
CA LEU A 294 3.93 -11.03 -7.96
C LEU A 294 2.57 -11.66 -7.69
N MET A 295 2.31 -11.98 -6.43
CA MET A 295 1.11 -12.64 -5.96
C MET A 295 0.44 -11.81 -4.88
N ARG A 296 -0.87 -11.63 -5.01
CA ARG A 296 -1.70 -10.92 -4.05
C ARG A 296 -2.56 -11.92 -3.28
N ASN A 297 -2.35 -11.99 -1.97
CA ASN A 297 -3.19 -12.73 -1.05
C ASN A 297 -4.28 -11.81 -0.50
N ILE A 298 -5.53 -12.21 -0.67
CA ILE A 298 -6.71 -11.50 -0.21
C ILE A 298 -7.44 -12.43 0.74
N HIS A 299 -7.62 -11.94 1.97
CA HIS A 299 -8.44 -12.59 2.97
C HIS A 299 -9.56 -11.61 3.34
N ALA A 300 -10.79 -11.98 2.98
CA ALA A 300 -11.99 -11.21 3.30
C ALA A 300 -12.92 -12.05 4.17
N ASN A 301 -13.55 -11.42 5.15
CA ASN A 301 -14.49 -12.02 6.09
C ASN A 301 -15.70 -11.08 6.27
N SER A 302 -16.90 -11.58 6.01
CA SER A 302 -18.13 -10.80 6.15
C SER A 302 -19.30 -11.71 6.54
N TYR A 303 -19.93 -11.41 7.68
CA TYR A 303 -21.15 -12.10 8.17
C TYR A 303 -21.10 -13.63 8.08
N GLY A 304 -19.99 -14.25 8.48
CA GLY A 304 -19.80 -15.70 8.48
C GLY A 304 -19.36 -16.30 7.13
N SER A 305 -19.31 -15.50 6.06
CA SER A 305 -18.68 -15.88 4.80
C SER A 305 -17.22 -15.45 4.80
N GLN A 306 -16.34 -16.35 4.36
CA GLN A 306 -14.91 -16.10 4.26
C GLN A 306 -14.41 -16.45 2.87
N VAL A 307 -13.63 -15.54 2.28
CA VAL A 307 -12.91 -15.78 1.03
C VAL A 307 -11.42 -15.64 1.31
N ARG A 308 -10.65 -16.64 0.90
CA ARG A 308 -9.19 -16.58 0.83
C ARG A 308 -8.78 -16.86 -0.60
N LYS A 309 -8.14 -15.89 -1.23
CA LYS A 309 -7.74 -15.99 -2.62
C LYS A 309 -6.31 -15.51 -2.79
N THR A 310 -5.59 -16.21 -3.63
CA THR A 310 -4.28 -15.79 -4.11
C THR A 310 -4.40 -15.58 -5.61
N THR A 311 -4.03 -14.40 -6.09
CA THR A 311 -4.08 -14.07 -7.51
C THR A 311 -2.74 -13.52 -8.00
N PRO A 312 -2.27 -13.92 -9.19
CA PRO A 312 -1.12 -13.28 -9.80
C PRO A 312 -1.50 -11.84 -10.16
N ILE A 313 -0.59 -10.92 -9.83
CA ILE A 313 -0.69 -9.49 -10.12
C ILE A 313 0.54 -9.01 -10.91
N GLY A 314 1.39 -9.93 -11.38
CA GLY A 314 2.60 -9.63 -12.13
C GLY A 314 3.36 -10.89 -12.50
N GLU A 315 4.00 -10.90 -13.67
CA GLU A 315 4.87 -11.98 -14.15
C GLU A 315 6.27 -11.41 -14.39
N GLY A 316 7.30 -12.12 -13.92
CA GLY A 316 8.68 -11.70 -14.07
C GLY A 316 9.22 -12.01 -15.46
N GLU A 317 10.02 -11.10 -15.99
CA GLU A 317 10.88 -11.35 -17.14
C GLU A 317 12.23 -11.86 -16.63
N LEU A 318 12.68 -13.01 -17.13
CA LEU A 318 13.92 -13.66 -16.69
C LEU A 318 14.90 -13.82 -17.86
N TYR A 319 16.17 -13.59 -17.57
CA TYR A 319 17.28 -13.75 -18.48
C TYR A 319 18.31 -14.67 -17.82
N ALA A 320 18.58 -15.81 -18.46
CA ALA A 320 19.60 -16.74 -17.99
C ALA A 320 21.00 -16.12 -18.20
N LEU A 321 21.84 -16.20 -17.18
CA LEU A 321 23.21 -15.72 -17.26
C LEU A 321 24.16 -16.83 -17.74
N PRO A 322 25.28 -16.48 -18.39
CA PRO A 322 26.29 -17.47 -18.78
C PRO A 322 26.80 -18.26 -17.55
N PRO A 323 27.04 -19.58 -17.70
CA PRO A 323 27.64 -20.37 -16.62
C PRO A 323 28.97 -19.78 -16.18
N ARG A 324 29.17 -19.67 -14.86
CA ARG A 324 30.47 -19.31 -14.28
C ARG A 324 31.31 -20.57 -14.08
N ASN A 325 32.63 -20.40 -13.98
CA ASN A 325 33.51 -21.51 -13.61
C ASN A 325 33.05 -22.11 -12.28
N PRO A 326 33.07 -23.45 -12.13
CA PRO A 326 32.66 -24.10 -10.90
C PRO A 326 33.49 -23.57 -9.73
N GLY A 327 32.83 -23.40 -8.59
CA GLY A 327 33.49 -22.95 -7.37
C GLY A 327 34.56 -23.94 -6.91
N PRO A 328 35.41 -23.57 -5.94
CA PRO A 328 36.43 -24.46 -5.37
C PRO A 328 35.86 -25.78 -4.83
N ASP A 329 34.57 -25.78 -4.46
CA ASP A 329 33.85 -26.95 -3.94
C ASP A 329 33.32 -27.89 -5.06
N GLY A 330 33.59 -27.58 -6.33
CA GLY A 330 33.11 -28.35 -7.49
C GLY A 330 31.60 -28.28 -7.71
N ALA A 331 30.89 -27.41 -6.97
CA ALA A 331 29.48 -27.14 -7.18
C ALA A 331 29.28 -26.31 -8.45
N GLU A 332 28.36 -26.78 -9.27
CA GLU A 332 27.93 -26.08 -10.47
C GLU A 332 26.86 -25.06 -10.11
N VAL A 333 26.80 -23.97 -10.88
CA VAL A 333 25.92 -22.84 -10.59
C VAL A 333 25.15 -22.43 -11.84
N LEU A 334 23.85 -22.20 -11.67
CA LEU A 334 22.97 -21.61 -12.67
C LEU A 334 22.44 -20.30 -12.13
N GLU A 335 22.46 -19.26 -12.97
CA GLU A 335 22.05 -17.93 -12.56
C GLU A 335 21.04 -17.33 -13.54
N TRP A 336 20.11 -16.55 -12.98
CA TRP A 336 19.17 -15.73 -13.73
C TRP A 336 19.10 -14.36 -13.11
N GLU A 337 18.88 -13.35 -13.94
CA GLU A 337 18.46 -12.02 -13.51
C GLU A 337 17.17 -11.64 -14.20
N GLY A 338 16.45 -10.68 -13.62
CA GLY A 338 15.15 -10.32 -14.16
C GLY A 338 14.52 -9.14 -13.45
N ASN A 339 13.36 -8.76 -13.97
CA ASN A 339 12.52 -7.73 -13.39
C ASN A 339 11.08 -8.23 -13.35
N VAL A 340 10.35 -7.87 -12.30
CA VAL A 340 8.91 -8.11 -12.22
C VAL A 340 8.17 -6.79 -12.00
N ARG A 341 6.99 -6.65 -12.60
CA ARG A 341 6.13 -5.47 -12.49
C ARG A 341 4.70 -5.91 -12.19
N CYS A 342 3.95 -5.04 -11.54
CA CYS A 342 2.52 -5.26 -11.44
C CYS A 342 1.85 -5.14 -12.82
N THR A 343 0.75 -5.85 -13.02
CA THR A 343 -0.14 -5.66 -14.16
C THR A 343 -0.85 -4.30 -14.05
N VAL A 344 -1.29 -3.77 -15.19
CA VAL A 344 -1.87 -2.42 -15.29
C VAL A 344 -3.18 -2.21 -14.53
N ASP A 345 -3.86 -3.30 -14.17
CA ASP A 345 -5.11 -3.30 -13.38
C ASP A 345 -4.86 -3.17 -11.88
N VAL A 346 -3.61 -3.26 -11.42
CA VAL A 346 -3.25 -3.04 -10.02
C VAL A 346 -3.08 -1.55 -9.77
N SER A 347 -3.99 -0.98 -8.96
CA SER A 347 -3.98 0.46 -8.63
C SER A 347 -3.51 0.76 -7.20
N VAL A 348 -3.57 -0.23 -6.31
CA VAL A 348 -3.21 -0.07 -4.89
C VAL A 348 -2.40 -1.26 -4.41
N GLY A 349 -1.53 -1.03 -3.43
CA GLY A 349 -0.80 -2.08 -2.70
C GLY A 349 -1.62 -2.74 -1.60
N GLY A 350 -0.96 -3.60 -0.81
CA GLY A 350 -1.55 -4.27 0.34
C GLY A 350 -1.96 -3.33 1.48
N PHE A 351 -3.13 -3.58 2.07
CA PHE A 351 -3.66 -2.88 3.24
C PHE A 351 -4.58 -3.80 4.04
N ALA A 352 -5.03 -3.35 5.20
CA ALA A 352 -6.00 -4.07 6.02
C ALA A 352 -7.09 -3.14 6.55
N VAL A 353 -8.30 -3.70 6.70
CA VAL A 353 -9.44 -3.08 7.38
C VAL A 353 -9.92 -4.05 8.43
N ASP A 354 -9.54 -3.80 9.68
CA ASP A 354 -9.79 -4.71 10.81
C ASP A 354 -9.39 -6.17 10.49
N ASP A 355 -10.17 -7.14 10.96
CA ASP A 355 -10.15 -8.55 10.56
C ASP A 355 -11.09 -8.87 9.38
N ILE A 356 -11.67 -7.82 8.77
CA ILE A 356 -12.70 -7.89 7.74
C ILE A 356 -12.06 -8.05 6.36
N LEU A 357 -11.00 -7.31 6.07
CA LEU A 357 -10.26 -7.37 4.81
C LEU A 357 -8.76 -7.26 5.06
N THR A 358 -7.97 -8.17 4.51
CA THR A 358 -6.52 -8.10 4.52
C THR A 358 -5.99 -8.42 3.13
N ILE A 359 -5.15 -7.54 2.60
CA ILE A 359 -4.47 -7.68 1.32
C ILE A 359 -2.97 -7.66 1.58
N ARG A 360 -2.27 -8.67 1.07
CA ARG A 360 -0.81 -8.77 1.20
C ARG A 360 -0.22 -9.15 -0.14
N ASP A 361 0.86 -8.47 -0.50
CA ASP A 361 1.57 -8.68 -1.74
C ASP A 361 2.87 -9.43 -1.49
N TYR A 362 3.21 -10.32 -2.42
CA TYR A 362 4.37 -11.18 -2.31
C TYR A 362 5.07 -11.32 -3.65
N MET A 363 6.38 -11.42 -3.60
CA MET A 363 7.19 -11.94 -4.69
C MET A 363 7.42 -13.42 -4.49
N VAL A 364 7.07 -14.22 -5.49
CA VAL A 364 7.10 -15.68 -5.39
C VAL A 364 8.02 -16.24 -6.45
N LEU A 365 9.04 -16.96 -6.00
CA LEU A 365 9.92 -17.77 -6.83
C LEU A 365 9.41 -19.20 -6.86
N HIS A 366 9.24 -19.74 -8.06
CA HIS A 366 8.98 -21.15 -8.33
C HIS A 366 10.17 -21.75 -9.08
N VAL A 367 10.60 -22.93 -8.64
CA VAL A 367 11.55 -23.78 -9.36
C VAL A 367 10.88 -25.12 -9.64
N HIS A 368 10.56 -25.33 -10.91
CA HIS A 368 9.85 -26.50 -11.39
C HIS A 368 10.83 -27.54 -11.95
N PRO A 369 10.77 -28.80 -11.49
CA PRO A 369 11.40 -29.87 -12.23
C PRO A 369 10.67 -30.09 -13.57
N PRO A 370 11.32 -30.70 -14.58
CA PRO A 370 10.69 -30.90 -15.88
C PRO A 370 9.40 -31.71 -15.85
N ASN A 371 9.28 -32.64 -14.89
CA ASN A 371 8.05 -33.36 -14.62
C ASN A 371 7.84 -33.46 -13.11
N SER A 372 6.79 -32.82 -12.59
CA SER A 372 6.47 -32.78 -11.16
C SER A 372 6.25 -34.17 -10.54
N HIS A 373 5.78 -35.15 -11.32
CA HIS A 373 5.43 -36.48 -10.81
C HIS A 373 6.59 -37.47 -10.90
N SER A 374 7.35 -37.46 -11.99
CA SER A 374 8.42 -38.45 -12.24
C SER A 374 9.83 -37.94 -11.94
N SER A 375 10.02 -36.62 -11.83
CA SER A 375 11.34 -36.08 -11.52
C SER A 375 11.80 -36.53 -10.13
N PRO A 376 13.09 -36.87 -9.97
CA PRO A 376 13.68 -37.09 -8.66
C PRO A 376 13.78 -35.81 -7.83
N LEU A 377 13.61 -34.63 -8.43
CA LEU A 377 13.53 -33.35 -7.74
C LEU A 377 12.07 -33.00 -7.40
N VAL A 378 11.86 -32.38 -6.25
CA VAL A 378 10.56 -31.89 -5.79
C VAL A 378 10.48 -30.40 -6.09
N GLU A 379 9.34 -29.95 -6.61
CA GLU A 379 9.06 -28.54 -6.84
C GLU A 379 9.31 -27.69 -5.58
N MET A 380 9.89 -26.52 -5.78
CA MET A 380 10.21 -25.58 -4.72
C MET A 380 9.51 -24.25 -4.96
N GLN A 381 8.94 -23.70 -3.89
CA GLN A 381 8.37 -22.36 -3.86
C GLN A 381 8.99 -21.57 -2.72
N SER A 382 9.33 -20.31 -2.98
CA SER A 382 9.75 -19.33 -1.97
C SER A 382 8.93 -18.07 -2.11
N MET A 383 8.38 -17.57 -1.00
CA MET A 383 7.41 -16.47 -0.98
C MET A 383 7.88 -15.36 -0.05
N GLN A 384 8.12 -14.18 -0.62
CA GLN A 384 8.68 -13.03 0.07
C GLN A 384 7.68 -11.90 0.11
N GLN A 385 7.32 -11.45 1.31
CA GLN A 385 6.36 -10.34 1.45
C GLN A 385 6.97 -9.03 0.98
N LEU A 386 6.20 -8.27 0.20
CA LEU A 386 6.54 -6.94 -0.26
C LEU A 386 5.52 -5.91 0.25
N LEU A 387 5.93 -4.65 0.27
CA LEU A 387 5.02 -3.52 0.41
C LEU A 387 4.98 -2.74 -0.92
N LEU A 388 3.84 -2.81 -1.60
CA LEU A 388 3.58 -1.99 -2.78
C LEU A 388 2.97 -0.65 -2.35
N VAL A 389 3.43 0.45 -2.92
CA VAL A 389 3.00 1.82 -2.60
C VAL A 389 2.69 2.61 -3.85
N ASP A 390 1.90 3.69 -3.73
CA ASP A 390 1.52 4.51 -4.87
C ASP A 390 2.73 5.20 -5.55
N ASP A 391 2.71 5.29 -6.87
CA ASP A 391 3.81 5.80 -7.69
C ASP A 391 3.74 7.31 -7.85
N ARG A 392 4.47 8.06 -7.03
CA ARG A 392 4.64 9.50 -7.29
C ARG A 392 5.50 9.82 -8.51
N TRP A 393 6.30 8.88 -9.00
CA TRP A 393 7.21 9.11 -10.13
C TRP A 393 6.51 9.15 -11.49
N SER A 394 5.25 8.71 -11.59
CA SER A 394 4.53 8.61 -12.86
C SER A 394 3.68 9.84 -13.22
N ILE A 395 3.42 10.72 -12.25
CA ILE A 395 2.53 11.89 -12.44
C ILE A 395 3.10 12.90 -13.46
N ASP A 396 4.42 12.96 -13.61
CA ASP A 396 5.07 13.84 -14.59
C ASP A 396 5.03 13.32 -16.05
N SER A 397 4.53 12.10 -16.28
CA SER A 397 4.62 11.44 -17.60
C SER A 397 3.28 11.22 -18.31
N ARG A 398 2.15 11.60 -17.70
CA ARG A 398 0.81 11.45 -18.32
C ARG A 398 0.30 12.70 -19.06
N HIS A 399 1.15 13.72 -19.19
CA HIS A 399 0.93 14.87 -20.06
C HIS A 399 2.09 14.99 -21.03
N SER A 400 2.17 14.08 -22.00
CA SER A 400 3.02 14.17 -23.19
C SER A 400 2.31 13.54 -24.38
#